data_AF-A0A3S3TUU1-F1
#
_entry.id   AF-A0A3S3TUU1-F1
#
_cell.length_a   1.000
_cell.length_b   1.000
_cell.length_c   1.000
_cell.angle_alpha   90.00
_cell.angle_beta   90.00
_cell.angle_gamma   90.00
#
_symmetry.space_group_name_H-M   'P 1'
#
loop_
_entity.id
_entity.type
_entity.pdbx_description
1 polymer ?
#
loop_
_entity_poly.entity_id
_entity_poly.type
_entity_poly.pdbx_seq_one_letter_code
_entity_poly.pdbx_strand_id
1 'polypeptide(L)'
;MKRLLLSAACFNWSVALLFVVDIQWTFTLLGIKPVPSEPLFVELFATLVFCFGIGYFWASRDPRAGAPLIRLGAWSKLILVLVGGLEVVRGLVSWPLLLPLAVDLFYALVFFGLLQRLGADQRL
;
A
#
# COMPACT_ATOMS: atom_id res chain seq x y z
N MET A 1 4.99 2.48 17.31
CA MET A 1 4.32 3.45 16.41
C MET A 1 5.26 3.94 15.32
N LYS A 2 6.35 4.64 15.64
CA LYS A 2 7.29 5.19 14.64
C LYS A 2 7.87 4.13 13.68
N ARG A 3 8.43 3.04 14.22
CA ARG A 3 9.01 1.95 13.42
C ARG A 3 8.02 1.27 12.47
N LEU A 4 6.76 1.15 12.87
CA LEU A 4 5.69 0.57 12.04
C LEU A 4 5.36 1.46 10.84
N LEU A 5 5.22 2.77 11.07
CA LEU A 5 4.94 3.72 9.99
C LEU A 5 6.13 3.85 9.04
N LEU A 6 7.36 3.77 9.59
CA LEU A 6 8.57 3.72 8.77
C LEU A 6 8.65 2.43 7.94
N SER A 7 8.31 1.27 8.50
CA SER A 7 8.30 0.02 7.73
C SER A 7 7.23 0.04 6.63
N ALA A 8 6.07 0.67 6.89
CA ALA A 8 5.05 0.90 5.86
C ALA A 8 5.56 1.82 4.74
N ALA A 9 6.32 2.87 5.09
CA ALA A 9 6.96 3.75 4.12
C ALA A 9 7.94 2.98 3.23
N CYS A 10 8.85 2.22 3.84
CA CYS A 10 9.81 1.38 3.12
C CYS A 10 9.13 0.36 2.21
N PHE A 11 8.06 -0.30 2.68
CA PHE A 11 7.30 -1.25 1.86
C PHE A 11 6.72 -0.58 0.62
N ASN A 12 6.02 0.55 0.78
CA ASN A 12 5.46 1.29 -0.34
C ASN A 12 6.54 1.75 -1.33
N TRP A 13 7.67 2.28 -0.84
CA TRP A 13 8.78 2.67 -1.71
C TRP A 13 9.38 1.48 -2.46
N SER A 14 9.55 0.32 -1.81
CA SER A 14 10.00 -0.89 -2.49
C SER A 14 9.04 -1.30 -3.60
N VAL A 15 7.73 -1.33 -3.35
CA VAL A 15 6.73 -1.66 -4.37
C VAL A 15 6.79 -0.67 -5.53
N ALA A 16 6.83 0.64 -5.25
CA ALA A 16 6.94 1.66 -6.28
C ALA A 16 8.23 1.51 -7.11
N LEU A 17 9.36 1.24 -6.47
CA LEU A 17 10.64 1.03 -7.15
C LEU A 17 10.62 -0.20 -8.06
N LEU A 18 9.99 -1.30 -7.65
CA LEU A 18 9.85 -2.49 -8.52
C LEU A 18 9.14 -2.12 -9.83
N PHE A 19 8.02 -1.41 -9.74
CA PHE A 19 7.28 -0.97 -10.92
C PHE A 19 8.03 0.06 -11.77
N VAL A 20 8.83 0.95 -11.18
CA VAL A 20 9.59 1.96 -11.95
C VAL A 20 10.84 1.37 -12.62
N VAL A 21 11.54 0.46 -11.94
CA VAL A 21 12.81 -0.09 -12.44
C VAL A 21 12.58 -1.11 -13.55
N ASP A 22 11.62 -2.02 -13.38
CA ASP A 22 11.34 -3.05 -14.38
C ASP A 22 9.87 -3.49 -14.33
N ILE A 23 9.05 -2.82 -15.14
CA ILE A 23 7.63 -3.14 -15.31
C ILE A 23 7.47 -4.58 -15.83
N GLN A 24 8.28 -5.00 -16.80
CA GLN A 24 8.15 -6.31 -17.44
C GLN A 24 8.40 -7.43 -16.45
N TRP A 25 9.50 -7.32 -15.69
CA TRP A 25 9.85 -8.27 -14.65
C TRP A 25 8.81 -8.28 -13.53
N THR A 26 8.35 -7.11 -13.08
CA THR A 26 7.37 -6.99 -11.99
C THR A 26 6.03 -7.62 -12.37
N PHE A 27 5.51 -7.35 -13.57
CA PHE A 27 4.28 -7.98 -14.06
C PHE A 27 4.45 -9.49 -14.24
N THR A 28 5.61 -9.94 -14.73
CA THR A 28 5.92 -11.37 -14.85
C THR A 28 5.96 -12.06 -13.49
N LEU A 29 6.60 -11.45 -12.49
CA LEU A 29 6.65 -11.95 -11.11
C LEU A 29 5.23 -12.08 -10.52
N LEU A 30 4.38 -11.09 -10.77
CA LEU A 30 2.98 -11.09 -10.31
C LEU A 30 2.07 -11.99 -11.16
N GLY A 31 2.60 -12.62 -12.22
CA GLY A 31 1.83 -13.45 -13.14
C GLY A 31 0.77 -12.70 -13.93
N ILE A 32 0.92 -11.38 -14.10
CA ILE A 32 -0.03 -10.52 -14.79
C ILE A 32 0.33 -10.49 -16.28
N LYS A 33 -0.63 -10.87 -17.14
CA LYS A 33 -0.48 -10.89 -18.60
C LYS A 33 -1.76 -10.38 -19.29
N PRO A 34 -1.64 -9.69 -20.44
CA PRO A 34 -0.39 -9.21 -21.05
C PRO A 34 0.24 -8.08 -20.22
N VAL A 35 1.55 -7.90 -20.34
CA VAL A 35 2.20 -6.71 -19.77
C VAL A 35 1.74 -5.48 -20.54
N PRO A 36 1.35 -4.38 -19.88
CA PRO A 36 0.92 -3.16 -20.56
C PRO A 36 1.98 -2.68 -21.56
N SER A 37 1.54 -2.34 -22.78
CA SER A 37 2.42 -1.75 -23.79
C SER A 37 2.70 -0.26 -23.53
N GLU A 38 1.78 0.42 -22.85
CA GLU A 38 1.92 1.82 -22.45
C GLU A 38 2.16 1.90 -20.93
N PRO A 39 3.32 2.40 -20.46
CA PRO A 39 3.69 2.36 -19.05
C PRO A 39 3.04 3.45 -18.20
N LEU A 40 2.45 4.48 -18.82
CA LEU A 40 1.98 5.69 -18.14
C LEU A 40 1.13 5.41 -16.89
N PHE A 41 0.12 4.54 -16.98
CA PHE A 41 -0.74 4.25 -15.82
C PHE A 41 -0.02 3.47 -14.71
N VAL A 42 0.96 2.64 -15.08
CA VAL A 42 1.81 1.92 -14.12
C VAL A 42 2.74 2.89 -13.40
N GLU A 43 3.31 3.85 -14.10
CA GLU A 43 4.16 4.89 -13.54
C GLU A 43 3.39 5.86 -12.64
N LEU A 44 2.18 6.25 -13.03
CA LEU A 44 1.28 7.05 -12.20
C LEU A 44 0.88 6.29 -10.92
N PHE A 45 0.58 5.00 -11.04
CA PHE A 45 0.33 4.13 -9.89
C PHE A 45 1.55 4.06 -8.96
N ALA A 46 2.73 3.78 -9.51
CA ALA A 46 3.97 3.69 -8.74
C ALA A 46 4.30 5.01 -8.04
N THR A 47 4.10 6.15 -8.72
CA THR A 47 4.25 7.49 -8.15
C THR A 47 3.30 7.72 -6.97
N LEU A 48 2.03 7.33 -7.11
CA LEU A 48 1.05 7.45 -6.03
C LEU A 48 1.43 6.57 -4.83
N VAL A 49 1.83 5.32 -5.08
CA VAL A 49 2.32 4.39 -4.03
C VAL A 49 3.54 4.98 -3.32
N PHE A 50 4.46 5.61 -4.05
CA PHE A 50 5.63 6.28 -3.51
C PHE A 50 5.25 7.47 -2.61
N CYS A 51 4.27 8.28 -3.05
CA CYS A 51 3.72 9.40 -2.27
C CYS A 51 3.07 8.94 -0.95
N PHE A 52 2.35 7.81 -0.95
CA PHE A 52 1.87 7.21 0.30
C PHE A 52 3.04 6.82 1.22
N GLY A 53 4.15 6.34 0.66
CA GLY A 53 5.37 6.07 1.42
C GLY A 53 5.94 7.32 2.10
N ILE A 54 6.02 8.45 1.38
CA ILE A 54 6.38 9.76 1.95
C ILE A 54 5.42 10.12 3.09
N GLY A 55 4.12 9.91 2.87
CA GLY A 55 3.10 10.15 3.87
C GLY A 55 3.32 9.37 5.17
N TYR A 56 3.57 8.06 5.07
CA TYR A 56 3.87 7.24 6.24
C TYR A 56 5.18 7.62 6.91
N PHE A 57 6.18 8.03 6.13
CA PHE A 57 7.43 8.56 6.68
C PHE A 57 7.20 9.85 7.49
N TRP A 58 6.39 10.80 7.00
CA TRP A 58 6.02 11.99 7.76
C TRP A 58 5.22 11.65 9.00
N ALA A 59 4.21 10.78 8.87
CA ALA A 59 3.43 10.29 10.01
C ALA A 59 4.29 9.53 11.04
N SER A 60 5.42 8.94 10.64
CA SER A 60 6.33 8.26 11.58
C SER A 60 7.02 9.22 12.55
N ARG A 61 7.15 10.51 12.18
CA ARG A 61 7.77 11.54 13.01
C ARG A 61 6.81 12.03 14.09
N ASP A 62 5.57 12.31 13.70
CA ASP A 62 4.45 12.63 14.58
C ASP A 62 3.18 11.86 14.16
N PRO A 63 2.89 10.71 14.78
CA PRO A 63 1.72 9.91 14.45
C PRO A 63 0.39 10.58 14.77
N ARG A 64 0.35 11.52 15.72
CA ARG A 64 -0.88 12.23 16.09
C ARG A 64 -1.23 13.23 15.01
N ALA A 65 -0.28 14.05 14.58
CA ALA A 65 -0.46 14.96 13.46
C ALA A 65 -0.73 14.20 12.14
N GLY A 66 -0.12 13.03 11.96
CA GLY A 66 -0.30 12.17 10.80
C GLY A 66 -1.60 11.34 10.78
N ALA A 67 -2.47 11.43 11.80
CA ALA A 67 -3.65 10.56 11.92
C ALA A 67 -4.60 10.57 10.70
N PRO A 68 -4.91 11.73 10.06
CA PRO A 68 -5.73 11.73 8.84
C PRO A 68 -5.11 10.91 7.70
N LEU A 69 -3.79 10.97 7.56
CA LEU A 69 -3.05 10.26 6.52
C LEU A 69 -2.95 8.76 6.80
N ILE A 70 -2.79 8.38 8.08
CA ILE A 70 -2.87 6.98 8.52
C ILE A 70 -4.27 6.42 8.23
N ARG A 71 -5.34 7.20 8.46
CA ARG A 71 -6.72 6.82 8.15
C ARG A 71 -6.96 6.65 6.66
N LEU A 72 -6.48 7.57 5.84
CA LEU A 72 -6.53 7.44 4.39
C LEU A 72 -5.77 6.18 3.93
N GLY A 73 -4.58 5.95 4.51
CA GLY A 73 -3.78 4.75 4.25
C GLY A 73 -4.49 3.44 4.61
N ALA A 74 -5.18 3.40 5.74
CA ALA A 74 -5.93 2.22 6.18
C ALA A 74 -7.05 1.86 5.20
N TRP A 75 -7.87 2.86 4.83
CA TRP A 75 -8.97 2.66 3.89
C TRP A 75 -8.50 2.34 2.48
N SER A 76 -7.51 3.08 1.96
CA SER A 76 -6.99 2.85 0.61
C SER A 76 -6.38 1.44 0.47
N LYS A 77 -5.61 0.97 1.46
CA LYS A 77 -5.09 -0.40 1.47
C LYS A 77 -6.20 -1.45 1.53
N LEU A 78 -7.22 -1.25 2.37
CA LEU A 78 -8.36 -2.16 2.44
C LEU A 78 -9.12 -2.23 1.10
N ILE A 79 -9.36 -1.08 0.46
CA ILE A 79 -9.99 -1.01 -0.87
C ILE A 79 -9.14 -1.75 -1.90
N LEU A 80 -7.81 -1.57 -1.89
CA LEU A 80 -6.91 -2.24 -2.81
C LEU A 80 -6.96 -3.77 -2.66
N VAL A 81 -7.01 -4.26 -1.42
CA VAL A 81 -7.18 -5.69 -1.11
C VAL A 81 -8.49 -6.23 -1.66
N LEU A 82 -9.60 -5.50 -1.47
CA LEU A 82 -10.91 -5.91 -1.97
C LEU A 82 -10.96 -5.93 -3.50
N VAL A 83 -10.45 -4.87 -4.16
CA VAL A 83 -10.42 -4.77 -5.62
C VAL A 83 -9.53 -5.86 -6.20
N GLY A 84 -8.27 -5.94 -5.78
CA GLY A 84 -7.33 -6.93 -6.31
C GLY A 84 -7.74 -8.37 -6.00
N GLY A 85 -8.26 -8.63 -4.80
CA GLY A 85 -8.80 -9.94 -4.44
C GLY A 85 -9.98 -10.35 -5.31
N LEU A 86 -10.89 -9.43 -5.60
CA LEU A 86 -12.03 -9.68 -6.50
C LEU A 86 -11.58 -10.01 -7.92
N GLU A 87 -10.58 -9.29 -8.44
CA GLU A 87 -10.02 -9.56 -9.77
C GLU A 87 -9.32 -10.92 -9.86
N VAL A 88 -8.68 -11.37 -8.78
CA VAL A 88 -8.13 -12.73 -8.67
C VAL A 88 -9.25 -13.77 -8.62
N VAL A 89 -10.30 -13.56 -7.83
CA VAL A 89 -11.46 -14.49 -7.75
C VAL A 89 -12.20 -14.60 -9.09
N ARG A 90 -12.26 -13.52 -9.86
CA ARG A 90 -12.83 -13.50 -11.23
C ARG A 90 -11.93 -14.20 -12.26
N GLY A 91 -10.71 -14.56 -11.91
CA GLY A 91 -9.72 -15.13 -12.83
C GLY A 91 -9.16 -14.13 -13.84
N LEU A 92 -9.34 -12.83 -13.59
CA LEU A 92 -8.83 -11.75 -14.46
C LEU A 92 -7.36 -11.44 -14.19
N VAL A 93 -6.89 -11.71 -12.96
CA VAL A 93 -5.49 -11.53 -12.57
C VAL A 93 -5.00 -12.78 -11.82
N SER A 94 -3.70 -13.06 -11.92
CA SER A 94 -3.09 -14.23 -11.29
C SER A 94 -2.97 -14.09 -9.77
N TRP A 95 -3.00 -15.22 -9.07
CA TRP A 95 -2.94 -15.29 -7.61
C TRP A 95 -1.70 -14.67 -6.96
N PRO A 96 -0.49 -14.56 -7.58
CA PRO A 96 0.66 -13.93 -6.94
C PRO A 96 0.42 -12.47 -6.55
N LEU A 97 -0.55 -11.79 -7.18
CA LEU A 97 -1.01 -10.46 -6.75
C LEU A 97 -1.48 -10.44 -5.29
N LEU A 98 -1.97 -11.56 -4.75
CA LEU A 98 -2.41 -11.67 -3.37
C LEU A 98 -1.26 -11.49 -2.36
N LEU A 99 0.00 -11.69 -2.76
CA LEU A 99 1.16 -11.54 -1.86
C LEU A 99 1.35 -10.09 -1.40
N PRO A 100 1.50 -9.08 -2.28
CA PRO A 100 1.54 -7.69 -1.83
C PRO A 100 0.24 -7.25 -1.16
N LEU A 101 -0.93 -7.74 -1.61
CA LEU A 101 -2.22 -7.42 -0.99
C LEU A 101 -2.32 -7.95 0.45
N ALA A 102 -1.74 -9.10 0.77
CA ALA A 102 -1.70 -9.60 2.15
C ALA A 102 -0.89 -8.65 3.06
N VAL A 103 0.20 -8.07 2.56
CA VAL A 103 0.97 -7.06 3.29
C VAL A 103 0.17 -5.76 3.46
N ASP A 104 -0.57 -5.35 2.44
CA ASP A 104 -1.48 -4.21 2.53
C ASP A 104 -2.61 -4.43 3.53
N LEU A 105 -3.21 -5.62 3.56
CA LEU A 105 -4.22 -5.99 4.56
C LEU A 105 -3.65 -5.93 5.97
N PHE A 106 -2.45 -6.47 6.17
CA PHE A 106 -1.75 -6.36 7.45
C PHE A 106 -1.61 -4.90 7.89
N TYR A 107 -1.07 -4.02 7.01
CA TYR A 107 -0.93 -2.61 7.35
C TYR A 107 -2.27 -1.90 7.57
N ALA A 108 -3.31 -2.23 6.80
CA ALA A 108 -4.64 -1.66 6.98
C ALA A 108 -5.18 -1.96 8.38
N LEU A 109 -5.13 -3.22 8.82
CA LEU A 109 -5.58 -3.65 10.14
C LEU A 109 -4.78 -2.97 11.26
N VAL A 110 -3.45 -2.94 11.12
CA VAL A 110 -2.60 -2.30 12.12
C VAL A 110 -2.84 -0.78 12.17
N PHE A 111 -3.09 -0.12 11.04
CA PHE A 111 -3.41 1.31 11.02
C PHE A 111 -4.74 1.62 11.69
N PHE A 112 -5.78 0.81 11.49
CA PHE A 112 -7.03 0.96 12.25
C PHE A 112 -6.80 0.80 13.76
N GLY A 113 -6.04 -0.22 14.17
CA GLY A 113 -5.68 -0.40 15.58
C GLY A 113 -4.84 0.76 16.14
N LEU A 114 -3.93 1.33 15.35
CA LEU A 114 -3.16 2.50 15.73
C LEU A 114 -4.05 3.73 15.92
N LEU A 115 -4.99 3.98 15.01
CA LEU A 115 -5.92 5.11 15.11
C LEU A 115 -6.84 5.01 16.33
N GLN A 116 -7.30 3.81 16.67
CA GLN A 116 -8.08 3.58 17.89
C GLN A 116 -7.29 3.95 19.14
N ARG A 117 -6.02 3.55 19.23
CA ARG A 117 -5.13 3.88 20.35
C ARG A 117 -4.87 5.38 20.43
N LEU A 118 -4.59 6.03 19.30
CA LEU A 118 -4.37 7.48 19.26
C LEU A 118 -5.62 8.28 19.68
N GLY A 119 -6.82 7.79 19.34
CA GLY A 119 -8.08 8.42 19.75
C GLY A 119 -8.45 8.18 21.22
N ALA A 120 -8.09 7.02 21.79
CA ALA A 120 -8.30 6.73 23.21
C ALA A 120 -7.45 7.65 24.11
N ASP A 121 -6.20 7.91 23.73
CA ASP A 121 -5.27 8.82 24.43
C ASP A 121 -5.75 10.29 24.46
N GLN A 122 -6.69 10.69 23.61
CA GLN A 122 -7.24 12.07 23.60
C GLN A 122 -8.41 12.27 24.58
N ARG A 123 -8.92 11.19 25.18
CA ARG A 123 -10.07 11.23 26.11
C ARG A 123 -9.67 11.20 27.59
N LEU A 124 -8.37 11.19 27.89
CA LEU A 124 -7.76 11.25 29.22
C LEU A 124 -7.07 12.60 29.39
#